data_AF-A0A7V0WLF9-F1
#
_entry.id   AF-A0A7V0WLF9-F1
#
_cell.length_a   1.000
_cell.length_b   1.000
_cell.length_c   1.000
_cell.angle_alpha   90.00
_cell.angle_beta   90.00
_cell.angle_gamma   90.00
#
_symmetry.space_group_name_H-M   'P 1'
#
loop_
_entity.id
_entity.type
_entity.pdbx_description
1 polymer ?
#
loop_
_entity_poly.entity_id
_entity_poly.type
_entity_poly.pdbx_seq_one_letter_code
_entity_poly.pdbx_strand_id
1 'polypeptide(L)'
;VYFGGTVERVVTSQDIVRAIEARGREACALADRNACGEKLLELARPGDRIVVMGARDDTLSEFAAELLHELGELRFEPRTKNPRN
;
A
#
# COMPACT_ATOMS: atom_id res chain seq x y z
N VAL A 1 -26.87 34.24 9.44
CA VAL A 1 -25.71 34.46 8.55
C VAL A 1 -25.55 33.20 7.72
N TYR A 2 -25.65 33.29 6.39
CA TYR A 2 -25.46 32.14 5.51
C TYR A 2 -23.96 31.86 5.38
N PHE A 3 -23.50 30.70 5.85
CA PHE A 3 -22.15 30.19 5.56
C PHE A 3 -22.22 29.29 4.33
N GLY A 4 -22.55 29.88 3.18
CA GLY A 4 -22.48 29.23 1.88
C GLY A 4 -21.05 29.30 1.35
N GLY A 5 -20.22 28.35 1.76
CA GLY A 5 -18.89 28.16 1.18
C GLY A 5 -18.66 26.66 1.04
N THR A 6 -18.63 26.16 -0.19
CA THR A 6 -18.13 24.82 -0.47
C THR A 6 -16.68 24.82 -0.03
N VAL A 7 -16.40 24.30 1.17
CA VAL A 7 -15.03 24.10 1.64
C VAL A 7 -14.45 23.01 0.76
N GLU A 8 -13.64 23.39 -0.23
CA GLU A 8 -12.82 22.46 -0.98
C GLU A 8 -11.76 21.92 -0.01
N ARG A 9 -12.08 20.84 0.69
CA ARG A 9 -11.08 20.10 1.46
C ARG A 9 -10.32 19.23 0.48
N VAL A 10 -9.23 19.75 -0.07
CA VAL A 10 -8.25 18.93 -0.78
C VAL A 10 -7.58 18.04 0.26
N VAL A 11 -7.95 16.76 0.26
CA VAL A 11 -7.32 15.73 1.10
C VAL A 11 -6.20 15.11 0.28
N THR A 12 -4.98 15.13 0.80
CA THR A 12 -3.82 14.50 0.17
C THR A 12 -3.59 13.09 0.73
N SER A 13 -2.82 12.27 0.02
CA SER A 13 -2.37 10.96 0.53
C SER A 13 -1.64 11.09 1.86
N GLN A 14 -0.88 12.18 2.06
CA GLN A 14 -0.16 12.44 3.31
C GLN A 14 -1.12 12.67 4.48
N ASP A 15 -2.27 13.32 4.25
CA ASP A 15 -3.27 13.52 5.29
C ASP A 15 -3.90 12.19 5.72
N ILE A 16 -4.11 11.27 4.77
CA ILE A 16 -4.61 9.92 5.05
C ILE A 16 -3.58 9.13 5.88
N VAL A 17 -2.30 9.15 5.49
CA VAL A 17 -1.21 8.48 6.22
C VAL A 17 -1.13 8.96 7.65
N ARG A 18 -1.07 10.28 7.88
CA ARG A 18 -1.02 10.86 9.22
C ARG A 18 -2.21 10.41 10.09
N ALA A 19 -3.40 10.32 9.51
CA ALA A 19 -4.59 9.87 10.23
C ALA A 19 -4.57 8.37 10.59
N ILE A 20 -3.88 7.54 9.81
CA ILE A 20 -3.67 6.10 10.09
C ILE A 20 -2.60 5.93 11.17
N GLU A 21 -1.47 6.63 11.03
CA GLU A 21 -0.36 6.64 11.99
C GLU A 21 -0.79 7.14 13.37
N ALA A 22 -1.62 8.19 13.42
CA ALA A 22 -2.18 8.70 14.69
C ALA A 22 -3.02 7.66 15.44
N ARG A 23 -3.41 6.55 14.80
CA ARG A 23 -4.10 5.42 15.44
C ARG A 23 -3.17 4.25 15.74
N GLY A 24 -1.86 4.41 15.56
CA GLY A 24 -0.84 3.40 15.82
C GLY A 24 -0.77 2.28 14.77
N ARG A 25 -1.08 2.59 13.51
CA ARG A 25 -0.94 1.65 12.38
C ARG A 25 0.06 2.21 11.37
N GLU A 26 0.71 1.31 10.64
CA GLU A 26 1.70 1.68 9.62
C GLU A 26 0.99 2.09 8.32
N ALA A 27 1.40 3.22 7.76
CA ALA A 27 0.98 3.70 6.46
C ALA A 27 2.10 4.52 5.81
N CYS A 28 2.16 4.54 4.49
CA CYS A 28 3.11 5.37 3.76
C CYS A 28 2.44 6.01 2.53
N ALA A 29 2.88 7.22 2.18
CA ALA A 29 2.55 7.89 0.94
C ALA A 29 3.86 8.05 0.19
N LEU A 30 3.98 7.36 -0.94
CA LEU A 30 5.19 7.31 -1.74
C LEU A 30 5.04 8.22 -2.97
N ALA A 31 6.16 8.66 -3.51
CA ALA A 31 6.19 9.72 -4.53
C ALA A 31 5.50 9.30 -5.84
N ASP A 32 5.62 8.02 -6.20
CA ASP A 32 5.08 7.47 -7.43
C ASP A 32 4.73 5.99 -7.28
N ARG A 33 4.17 5.43 -8.35
CA ARG A 33 3.72 4.03 -8.41
C ARG A 33 4.87 3.03 -8.29
N ASN A 34 6.04 3.33 -8.86
CA ASN A 34 7.17 2.41 -8.82
C ASN A 34 7.69 2.27 -7.39
N ALA A 35 7.81 3.38 -6.66
CA ALA A 35 8.16 3.37 -5.26
C ALA A 35 7.16 2.54 -4.42
N CYS A 36 5.85 2.61 -4.73
CA CYS A 36 4.85 1.74 -4.11
C CYS A 36 5.12 0.25 -4.38
N GLY A 37 5.44 -0.11 -5.63
CA GLY A 37 5.75 -1.49 -6.01
C GLY A 37 6.97 -2.03 -5.26
N GLU A 38 8.08 -1.29 -5.30
CA GLU A 38 9.33 -1.63 -4.59
C GLU A 38 9.07 -1.84 -3.09
N LYS A 39 8.29 -0.94 -2.46
CA LYS A 39 7.99 -1.08 -1.04
C LYS A 39 7.14 -2.30 -0.72
N LEU A 40 6.17 -2.64 -1.58
CA LEU A 40 5.34 -3.83 -1.40
C LEU A 40 6.17 -5.11 -1.53
N LEU A 41 7.11 -5.17 -2.47
CA LEU A 41 8.02 -6.30 -2.66
C LEU A 41 8.98 -6.47 -1.47
N GLU A 42 9.51 -5.35 -0.95
CA GLU A 42 10.36 -5.35 0.25
C GLU A 42 9.62 -5.92 1.47
N LEU A 43 8.33 -5.58 1.62
CA LEU A 43 7.52 -5.99 2.76
C LEU A 43 6.95 -7.40 2.63
N ALA A 44 6.80 -7.92 1.42
CA ALA A 44 6.12 -9.18 1.14
C ALA A 44 6.78 -10.37 1.83
N ARG A 45 5.97 -11.27 2.37
CA ARG A 45 6.39 -12.53 2.98
C ARG A 45 5.52 -13.70 2.49
N PRO A 46 6.01 -14.95 2.58
CA PRO A 46 5.19 -16.12 2.26
C PRO A 46 3.90 -16.14 3.09
N GLY A 47 2.76 -16.24 2.40
CA GLY A 47 1.43 -16.26 2.99
C GLY A 47 0.71 -14.91 3.01
N ASP A 48 1.38 -13.82 2.63
CA ASP A 48 0.76 -12.50 2.56
C ASP A 48 -0.21 -12.41 1.39
N ARG A 49 -1.13 -11.43 1.50
CA ARG A 49 -2.02 -11.03 0.42
C ARG A 49 -1.91 -9.54 0.23
N ILE A 50 -1.56 -9.13 -0.98
CA ILE A 50 -1.49 -7.71 -1.36
C ILE A 50 -2.76 -7.37 -2.13
N VAL A 51 -3.44 -6.29 -1.72
CA VAL A 51 -4.63 -5.78 -2.39
C VAL A 51 -4.28 -4.46 -3.05
N VAL A 52 -4.30 -4.44 -4.38
CA VAL A 52 -4.21 -3.22 -5.17
C VAL A 52 -5.63 -2.71 -5.41
N MET A 53 -5.93 -1.47 -5.00
CA MET A 53 -7.26 -0.89 -5.17
C MET A 53 -7.21 0.62 -5.42
N GLY A 54 -8.26 1.13 -6.05
CA GLY A 54 -8.48 2.53 -6.34
C GLY A 54 -9.73 2.72 -7.20
N ALA A 55 -10.14 3.96 -7.43
CA ALA A 55 -11.45 4.27 -8.01
C ALA A 55 -11.42 4.82 -9.45
N ARG A 56 -10.33 5.45 -9.86
CA ARG A 56 -10.26 6.22 -11.12
C ARG A 56 -9.16 5.79 -12.09
N ASP A 57 -8.33 4.86 -11.64
CA ASP A 57 -7.16 4.41 -12.36
C ASP A 57 -7.45 3.02 -12.92
N ASP A 58 -7.73 2.96 -14.22
CA ASP A 58 -8.08 1.74 -14.94
C ASP A 58 -6.89 0.81 -15.16
N THR A 59 -5.67 1.33 -15.01
CA THR A 59 -4.41 0.57 -15.13
C THR A 59 -4.01 -0.18 -13.84
N LEU A 60 -4.81 -0.12 -12.77
CA LEU A 60 -4.49 -0.81 -11.51
C LEU A 60 -4.38 -2.33 -11.67
N SER A 61 -5.16 -2.91 -12.60
CA SER A 61 -5.07 -4.35 -12.88
C SER A 61 -3.75 -4.73 -13.54
N GLU A 62 -3.20 -3.86 -14.39
CA GLU A 62 -1.91 -4.05 -15.03
C GLU A 62 -0.79 -3.97 -13.99
N PHE A 63 -0.82 -2.94 -13.14
CA PHE A 63 0.13 -2.82 -12.04
C PHE A 63 0.10 -4.02 -11.07
N ALA A 64 -1.10 -4.53 -10.77
CA ALA A 64 -1.24 -5.73 -9.94
C ALA A 64 -0.64 -6.98 -10.61
N ALA A 65 -0.78 -7.11 -11.93
CA ALA A 65 -0.21 -8.23 -12.68
C ALA A 65 1.33 -8.15 -12.72
N GLU A 66 1.89 -6.96 -12.92
CA GLU A 66 3.34 -6.70 -12.85
C GLU A 66 3.89 -7.06 -11.46
N LEU A 67 3.26 -6.57 -10.39
CA LEU A 67 3.66 -6.87 -9.03
C LEU A 67 3.59 -8.38 -8.72
N LEU A 68 2.56 -9.07 -9.21
CA LEU A 68 2.43 -10.51 -9.04
C LEU A 68 3.53 -11.28 -9.77
N HIS A 69 3.92 -10.84 -10.96
CA HIS A 69 5.04 -11.42 -11.69
C HIS A 69 6.34 -11.29 -10.90
N GLU A 70 6.65 -10.10 -10.39
CA GLU A 70 7.85 -9.85 -9.59
C GLU A 70 7.86 -10.64 -8.27
N LEU A 71 6.71 -10.75 -7.58
CA LEU A 71 6.56 -11.60 -6.39
C LEU A 71 6.85 -13.08 -6.68
N GLY A 72 6.52 -13.57 -7.87
CA GLY A 72 6.80 -14.94 -8.29
C GLY A 72 8.30 -15.24 -8.44
N GLU A 73 9.09 -14.22 -8.76
CA GLU A 73 10.54 -14.33 -8.91
C GLU A 73 11.30 -14.14 -7.58
N LEU A 74 10.64 -13.59 -6.55
CA LEU A 74 11.24 -13.42 -5.23
C LEU A 74 11.53 -14.77 -4.57
N ARG A 75 12.78 -14.94 -4.15
CA ARG A 75 13.20 -16.06 -3.31
C ARG A 75 13.03 -15.70 -1.85
N PHE A 76 12.01 -16.27 -1.22
CA PHE A 76 11.84 -16.17 0.23
C PHE A 76 12.72 -17.19 0.96
N GLU A 77 13.43 -16.75 1.99
CA GLU A 77 14.13 -17.71 2.86
C GLU A 77 13.13 -18.59 3.63
N PRO A 78 13.42 -19.90 3.80
CA PRO A 78 12.55 -20.79 4.55
C PRO A 78 12.39 -20.32 6.00
N ARG A 79 11.16 -20.33 6.53
CA ARG A 79 10.93 -20.09 7.95
C ARG A 79 11.74 -21.08 8.78
N THR A 80 12.70 -20.61 9.57
CA THR A 80 13.22 -21.40 10.68
C THR A 80 12.05 -21.67 11.63
N LYS A 81 11.77 -22.95 11.91
CA LYS A 81 10.69 -23.31 12.84
C LYS A 81 11.01 -22.67 14.19
N ASN A 82 10.09 -21.86 14.71
CA ASN A 82 10.15 -21.35 16.08
C ASN A 82 10.17 -22.56 17.05
N PRO A 83 11.16 -22.70 17.95
CA PRO A 83 11.35 -23.87 18.81
C PRO A 83 10.34 -23.95 19.99
N ARG A 84 9.12 -23.44 19.83
CA ARG A 84 8.11 -23.35 20.91
C ARG A 84 6.91 -24.29 20.74
N ASN A 85 7.14 -25.50 20.22
CA ASN A 85 6.19 -26.62 20.32
C ASN A 85 6.91 -27.86 20.86
#